data_AF-A0AAV5GHQ0-F1
#
_entry.id   AF-A0AAV5GHQ0-F1
#
_cell.length_a   1.000
_cell.length_b   1.000
_cell.length_c   1.000
_cell.angle_alpha   90.00
_cell.angle_beta   90.00
_cell.angle_gamma   90.00
#
_symmetry.space_group_name_H-M   'P 1'
#
loop_
_entity.id
_entity.type
_entity.pdbx_description
1 polymer ?
#
loop_
_entity_poly.entity_id
_entity_poly.type
_entity_poly.pdbx_seq_one_letter_code
_entity_poly.pdbx_strand_id
1 'polypeptide(L)'
;MEVARELSHMDRLTQTQNSIDELIRIMYSTLGYLSRKASFKQLNPNFPVTQSIPHIDPPDVFEANQKELVTDFLRKAKQLEYLIDALPSSAPPPPPATTPAGPSAAGPAEDEHDDAEFRALEEEMQAVNDEYLDALGQAEALHSQLQASLHGILESRSGAAPAPSSAAPAAADAAA
;
A
#
# COMPACT_ATOMS: atom_id res chain seq x y z
N MET A 1 -6.91 -0.74 9.77
CA MET A 1 -5.99 -1.39 8.82
C MET A 1 -6.28 -1.05 7.35
N GLU A 2 -7.12 -0.05 7.04
CA GLU A 2 -7.38 0.41 5.66
C GLU A 2 -6.42 1.51 5.18
N VAL A 3 -5.79 2.26 6.09
CA VAL A 3 -4.96 3.43 5.76
C VAL A 3 -3.67 3.06 5.01
N ALA A 4 -3.21 1.81 5.11
CA ALA A 4 -2.05 1.34 4.34
C ALA A 4 -2.36 1.12 2.85
N ARG A 5 -3.64 0.89 2.49
CA ARG A 5 -4.08 0.64 1.11
C ARG A 5 -4.37 1.91 0.33
N GLU A 6 -4.78 3.01 0.96
CA GLU A 6 -5.08 4.27 0.23
C GLU A 6 -3.82 5.07 -0.15
N LEU A 7 -2.68 4.81 0.49
CA LEU A 7 -1.36 5.28 0.01
C LEU A 7 -0.84 4.49 -1.21
N SER A 8 -1.62 3.53 -1.73
CA SER A 8 -1.31 2.79 -2.97
C SER A 8 -1.69 3.51 -4.27
N HIS A 9 -2.18 4.75 -4.25
CA HIS A 9 -2.72 5.35 -5.49
C HIS A 9 -1.67 5.92 -6.47
N MET A 10 -0.37 5.83 -6.18
CA MET A 10 0.66 5.84 -7.23
C MET A 10 1.65 4.73 -6.89
N ASP A 11 1.87 3.83 -7.84
CA ASP A 11 2.92 2.82 -7.74
C ASP A 11 4.26 3.53 -7.43
N ARG A 12 5.06 2.95 -6.53
CA ARG A 12 6.35 3.53 -6.10
C ARG A 12 7.28 3.72 -7.29
N LEU A 13 7.17 2.87 -8.30
CA LEU A 13 7.87 3.03 -9.57
C LEU A 13 7.43 4.30 -10.31
N THR A 14 6.11 4.53 -10.42
CA THR A 14 5.58 5.74 -11.05
C THR A 14 5.93 7.00 -10.25
N GLN A 15 5.93 6.91 -8.92
CA GLN A 15 6.37 7.99 -8.04
C GLN A 15 7.84 8.33 -8.24
N THR A 16 8.69 7.31 -8.36
CA THR A 16 10.13 7.48 -8.64
C THR A 16 10.34 8.13 -10.01
N GLN A 17 9.64 7.65 -11.04
CA GLN A 17 9.69 8.24 -12.38
C GLN A 17 9.31 9.73 -12.37
N ASN A 18 8.19 10.09 -11.72
CA ASN A 18 7.77 11.48 -11.61
C ASN A 18 8.80 12.35 -10.87
N SER A 19 9.48 11.80 -9.85
CA SER A 19 10.53 12.52 -9.14
C SER A 19 11.78 12.77 -9.99
N ILE A 20 12.12 11.85 -10.90
CA ILE A 20 13.21 12.01 -11.87
C ILE A 20 12.86 13.12 -12.87
N ASP A 21 11.64 13.10 -13.41
CA ASP A 21 11.17 14.13 -14.34
C ASP A 21 11.14 15.52 -13.70
N GLU A 22 10.72 15.60 -12.43
CA GLU A 22 10.74 16.85 -11.67
C GLU A 22 12.18 17.34 -11.42
N LEU A 23 13.11 16.45 -11.07
CA LEU A 23 14.53 16.79 -10.87
C LEU A 23 15.18 17.34 -12.15
N ILE A 24 14.92 16.70 -13.29
CA ILE A 24 15.42 17.15 -14.60
C ILE A 24 14.83 18.52 -14.97
N ARG A 25 13.54 18.74 -14.68
CA ARG A 25 12.88 20.03 -14.92
C ARG A 25 13.50 21.15 -14.09
N ILE A 26 13.76 20.89 -12.80
CA ILE A 26 14.44 21.83 -11.90
C ILE A 26 15.87 22.11 -12.38
N MET A 27 16.58 21.09 -12.86
CA MET A 27 17.93 21.27 -13.40
C MET A 27 17.94 22.18 -14.64
N TYR A 28 17.00 21.95 -15.57
CA TYR A 28 16.87 22.78 -16.78
C TYR A 28 16.49 24.24 -16.45
N SER A 29 15.54 24.45 -15.53
CA SER A 29 15.14 25.80 -15.13
C SER A 29 16.28 26.52 -14.38
N THR A 30 17.02 25.81 -13.53
CA THR A 30 18.19 26.32 -12.81
C THR A 30 19.30 26.74 -13.77
N LEU A 31 19.64 25.88 -14.74
CA LEU A 31 20.62 26.22 -15.77
C LEU A 31 20.16 27.39 -16.64
N GLY A 32 18.86 27.44 -16.97
CA GLY A 32 18.26 28.55 -17.71
C GLY A 32 18.32 29.87 -16.94
N TYR A 33 18.07 29.84 -15.63
CA TYR A 33 18.18 30.99 -14.74
C TYR A 33 19.63 31.48 -14.63
N LEU A 34 20.56 30.59 -14.30
CA LEU A 34 21.99 30.89 -14.20
C LEU A 34 22.55 31.44 -15.51
N SER A 35 22.22 30.83 -16.65
CA SER A 35 22.70 31.26 -17.97
C SER A 35 22.21 32.66 -18.36
N ARG A 36 20.96 33.01 -18.03
CA ARG A 36 20.37 34.31 -18.40
C ARG A 36 20.65 35.42 -17.39
N LYS A 37 20.93 35.09 -16.13
CA LYS A 37 21.06 36.06 -15.02
C LYS A 37 22.48 36.17 -14.46
N ALA A 38 23.43 35.34 -14.90
CA ALA A 38 24.82 35.42 -14.47
C ALA A 38 25.48 36.74 -14.88
N SER A 39 25.90 37.52 -13.88
CA SER A 39 26.64 38.77 -14.08
C SER A 39 28.05 38.55 -14.59
N PHE A 40 28.53 39.46 -15.46
CA PHE A 40 29.93 39.51 -15.85
C PHE A 40 30.80 39.99 -14.68
N LYS A 41 31.70 39.14 -14.21
CA LYS A 41 32.70 39.51 -13.20
C LYS A 41 33.88 40.19 -13.90
N GLN A 42 34.22 41.41 -13.48
CA GLN A 42 35.38 42.13 -14.00
C GLN A 42 36.67 41.43 -13.53
N LEU A 43 37.41 40.83 -14.46
CA LEU A 43 38.65 40.10 -14.16
C LEU A 43 39.86 41.02 -13.97
N ASN A 44 39.82 42.23 -14.54
CA ASN A 44 40.89 43.22 -14.43
C ASN A 44 40.31 44.61 -14.11
N PRO A 45 40.71 45.25 -13.00
CA PRO A 45 40.20 46.56 -12.58
C PRO A 45 40.46 47.69 -13.60
N ASN A 46 41.39 47.51 -14.55
CA ASN A 46 41.70 48.50 -15.58
C ASN A 46 40.75 48.52 -16.78
N PHE A 47 39.88 47.50 -16.94
CA PHE A 47 38.95 47.41 -18.08
C PHE A 47 37.51 47.29 -17.58
N PRO A 48 36.70 48.36 -17.65
CA PRO A 48 35.31 48.30 -17.20
C PRO A 48 34.48 47.37 -18.10
N VAL A 49 33.52 46.68 -17.50
CA VAL A 49 32.57 45.81 -18.20
C VAL A 49 31.65 46.68 -19.05
N THR A 50 31.73 46.55 -20.38
CA THR A 50 30.99 47.40 -21.35
C THR A 50 29.63 46.84 -21.76
N GLN A 51 29.30 45.62 -21.36
CA GLN A 51 28.00 44.98 -21.63
C GLN A 51 27.25 44.71 -20.34
N SER A 52 26.04 45.26 -20.23
CA SER A 52 25.07 44.90 -19.20
C SER A 52 24.03 43.95 -19.78
N ILE A 53 23.76 42.84 -19.10
CA ILE A 53 22.66 41.94 -19.46
C ILE A 53 21.33 42.63 -19.10
N PRO A 54 20.32 42.64 -19.98
CA PRO A 54 19.02 43.21 -19.66
C PRO A 54 18.34 42.40 -18.54
N HIS A 55 17.75 43.11 -17.56
CA HIS A 55 17.04 42.55 -16.41
C HIS A 55 17.92 41.69 -15.49
N ILE A 56 19.14 42.13 -15.21
CA ILE A 56 20.01 41.46 -14.25
C ILE A 56 19.44 41.56 -12.83
N ASP A 57 19.52 40.46 -12.08
CA ASP A 57 19.15 40.50 -10.66
C ASP A 57 20.31 41.12 -9.87
N PRO A 58 20.03 41.90 -8.79
CA PRO A 58 21.08 42.36 -7.89
C PRO A 58 21.90 41.17 -7.37
N PRO A 59 23.22 41.35 -7.12
CA PRO A 59 24.10 40.24 -6.72
C PRO A 59 23.63 39.53 -5.44
N ASP A 60 23.04 40.28 -4.51
CA ASP A 60 22.46 39.75 -3.26
C ASP A 60 21.25 38.85 -3.51
N VAL A 61 20.34 39.27 -4.41
CA VAL A 61 19.15 38.51 -4.82
C VAL A 61 19.56 37.27 -5.64
N PHE A 62 20.56 37.40 -6.51
CA PHE A 62 21.08 36.29 -7.30
C PHE A 62 21.74 35.21 -6.41
N GLU A 63 22.53 35.61 -5.41
CA GLU A 63 23.14 34.67 -4.46
C GLU A 63 22.08 33.98 -3.59
N ALA A 64 21.05 34.71 -3.13
CA ALA A 64 19.93 34.14 -2.40
C ALA A 64 19.15 33.12 -3.24
N ASN A 65 18.79 33.47 -4.48
CA ASN A 65 18.10 32.58 -5.41
C ASN A 65 18.95 31.35 -5.75
N GLN A 66 20.27 31.52 -5.92
CA GLN A 66 21.18 30.40 -6.16
C GLN A 66 21.17 29.41 -4.98
N LYS A 67 21.21 29.91 -3.75
CA LYS A 67 21.15 29.05 -2.55
C LYS A 67 19.81 28.33 -2.44
N GLU A 68 18.70 28.99 -2.76
CA GLU A 68 17.37 28.37 -2.80
C GLU A 68 17.30 27.25 -3.84
N LEU A 69 17.75 27.51 -5.07
CA LEU A 69 17.75 26.53 -6.16
C LEU A 69 18.61 25.29 -5.82
N VAL A 70 19.79 25.49 -5.23
CA VAL A 70 20.64 24.38 -4.79
C VAL A 70 19.97 23.60 -3.65
N THR A 71 19.31 24.29 -2.73
CA THR A 71 18.59 23.66 -1.61
C THR A 71 17.43 22.80 -2.12
N ASP A 72 16.65 23.30 -3.08
CA ASP A 72 15.54 22.56 -3.69
C ASP A 72 16.06 21.35 -4.48
N PHE A 73 17.13 21.54 -5.27
CA PHE A 73 17.78 20.44 -5.98
C PHE A 73 18.27 19.33 -5.04
N LEU A 74 18.95 19.69 -3.94
CA LEU A 74 19.43 18.72 -2.96
C LEU A 74 18.29 18.00 -2.24
N ARG A 75 17.22 18.72 -1.90
CA ARG A 75 16.02 18.13 -1.30
C ARG A 75 15.39 17.10 -2.25
N LYS A 76 15.26 17.43 -3.53
CA LYS A 76 14.70 16.52 -4.55
C LYS A 76 15.60 15.31 -4.80
N ALA A 77 16.91 15.50 -4.84
CA ALA A 77 17.86 14.40 -4.94
C ALA A 77 17.77 13.43 -3.73
N LYS A 78 17.63 13.98 -2.51
CA LYS A 78 17.43 13.16 -1.30
C LYS A 78 16.08 12.44 -1.27
N GLN A 79 15.03 13.08 -1.79
CA GLN A 79 13.73 12.43 -1.97
C GLN A 79 13.82 11.27 -2.96
N LEU A 80 14.55 11.44 -4.07
CA LEU A 80 14.79 10.38 -5.03
C LEU A 80 15.57 9.21 -4.41
N GLU A 81 16.62 9.49 -3.62
CA GLU A 81 17.38 8.47 -2.88
C GLU A 81 16.48 7.66 -1.94
N TYR A 82 15.63 8.35 -1.17
CA TYR A 82 14.64 7.68 -0.32
C TYR A 82 13.63 6.85 -1.12
N LEU A 83 13.17 7.35 -2.27
CA LEU A 83 12.25 6.62 -3.13
C LEU A 83 12.88 5.35 -3.70
N ILE A 84 14.17 5.40 -4.08
CA ILE A 84 14.94 4.24 -4.53
C ILE A 84 15.08 3.22 -3.41
N ASP A 85 15.44 3.65 -2.19
CA ASP A 85 15.53 2.76 -1.02
C ASP A 85 14.16 2.16 -0.64
N ALA A 86 13.09 2.90 -0.91
CA ALA A 86 11.72 2.48 -0.67
C ALA A 86 11.12 1.69 -1.86
N LEU A 87 11.81 1.53 -2.99
CA LEU A 87 11.35 0.59 -3.99
C LEU A 87 11.32 -0.80 -3.35
N PRO A 88 10.28 -1.62 -3.61
CA PRO A 88 10.35 -3.01 -3.23
C PRO A 88 11.60 -3.58 -3.91
N SER A 89 12.64 -3.83 -3.13
CA SER A 89 13.79 -4.59 -3.61
C SER A 89 13.20 -5.90 -4.12
N SER A 90 13.49 -6.29 -5.37
CA SER A 90 13.52 -7.72 -5.66
C SER A 90 14.48 -8.28 -4.62
N ALA A 91 13.97 -9.08 -3.69
CA ALA A 91 14.71 -9.40 -2.48
C ALA A 91 15.86 -10.33 -2.86
N PRO A 92 17.15 -10.00 -2.57
CA PRO A 92 18.18 -11.01 -2.57
C PRO A 92 18.10 -11.78 -1.23
N PRO A 93 18.08 -13.12 -1.23
CA PRO A 93 18.27 -13.86 0.01
C PRO A 93 19.71 -13.67 0.54
N PRO A 94 19.93 -13.59 1.87
CA PRO A 94 21.27 -13.51 2.45
C PRO A 94 22.07 -14.83 2.28
N PRO A 95 23.43 -14.78 2.30
CA PRO A 95 24.33 -15.85 1.80
C PRO A 95 24.63 -16.95 2.84
N PRO A 96 25.26 -18.07 2.40
CA PRO A 96 26.71 -18.17 2.63
C PRO A 96 27.51 -18.68 1.42
N ALA A 97 28.76 -18.18 1.36
CA ALA A 97 29.91 -18.67 0.57
C ALA A 97 30.10 -18.13 -0.88
N THR A 98 30.99 -17.12 -0.95
CA THR A 98 32.03 -16.92 -1.97
C THR A 98 31.62 -16.79 -3.44
N THR A 99 31.48 -15.56 -3.94
CA THR A 99 32.20 -15.07 -5.14
C THR A 99 32.01 -13.55 -5.31
N PRO A 100 33.01 -12.81 -5.83
CA PRO A 100 32.99 -11.36 -5.86
C PRO A 100 32.35 -10.79 -7.14
N ALA A 101 31.58 -9.71 -6.96
CA ALA A 101 31.39 -8.54 -7.80
C ALA A 101 31.44 -8.68 -9.34
N GLY A 102 30.29 -8.42 -9.98
CA GLY A 102 30.17 -7.92 -11.35
C GLY A 102 28.83 -7.19 -11.54
N PRO A 103 28.78 -6.00 -12.16
CA PRO A 103 27.52 -5.33 -12.49
C PRO A 103 26.96 -5.91 -13.80
N SER A 104 25.63 -6.00 -13.91
CA SER A 104 24.88 -6.51 -15.07
C SER A 104 24.65 -8.02 -15.12
N ALA A 105 23.58 -8.48 -14.46
CA ALA A 105 22.80 -9.64 -14.89
C ALA A 105 21.46 -9.69 -14.12
N ALA A 106 20.48 -8.88 -14.52
CA ALA A 106 19.08 -9.28 -14.36
C ALA A 106 18.88 -10.49 -15.30
N GLY A 107 19.18 -11.67 -14.79
CA GLY A 107 19.10 -12.94 -15.51
C GLY A 107 17.82 -13.70 -15.10
N PRO A 108 17.46 -14.77 -15.84
CA PRO A 108 16.23 -15.57 -15.63
C PRO A 108 16.11 -16.28 -14.27
N ALA A 109 17.07 -16.07 -13.36
CA ALA A 109 17.08 -16.64 -12.02
C ALA A 109 16.30 -15.79 -11.00
N GLU A 110 16.07 -14.50 -11.29
CA GLU A 110 15.27 -13.60 -10.44
C GLU A 110 13.77 -13.91 -10.59
N ASP A 111 13.31 -14.12 -11.83
CA ASP A 111 11.93 -14.48 -12.15
C ASP A 111 11.51 -15.83 -11.54
N GLU A 112 12.42 -16.82 -11.50
CA GLU A 112 12.13 -18.15 -10.95
C GLU A 112 11.85 -18.16 -9.43
N HIS A 113 12.46 -17.24 -8.67
CA HIS A 113 12.23 -17.15 -7.22
C HIS A 113 10.88 -16.51 -6.92
N ASP A 114 10.59 -15.40 -7.60
CA ASP A 114 9.29 -14.72 -7.49
C ASP A 114 8.17 -15.67 -7.91
N ASP A 115 8.33 -16.40 -9.02
CA ASP A 115 7.37 -17.40 -9.48
C ASP A 115 7.14 -18.52 -8.45
N ALA A 116 8.19 -18.95 -7.74
CA ALA A 116 8.08 -19.96 -6.71
C ALA A 116 7.34 -19.45 -5.46
N GLU A 117 7.61 -18.21 -5.04
CA GLU A 117 6.90 -17.56 -3.94
C GLU A 117 5.42 -17.33 -4.29
N PHE A 118 5.13 -16.88 -5.51
CA PHE A 118 3.75 -16.72 -5.99
C PHE A 118 2.99 -18.05 -5.98
N ARG A 119 3.60 -19.14 -6.44
CA ARG A 119 2.97 -20.47 -6.40
C ARG A 119 2.69 -20.94 -4.97
N ALA A 120 3.62 -20.72 -4.05
CA ALA A 120 3.43 -21.07 -2.65
C ALA A 120 2.27 -20.26 -2.03
N LEU A 121 2.18 -18.97 -2.36
CA LEU A 121 1.10 -18.11 -1.88
C LEU A 121 -0.26 -18.49 -2.48
N GLU A 122 -0.32 -18.90 -3.75
CA GLU A 122 -1.53 -19.42 -4.37
C GLU A 122 -2.01 -20.70 -3.68
N GLU A 123 -1.09 -21.63 -3.38
CA GLU A 123 -1.40 -22.86 -2.66
C GLU A 123 -1.90 -22.57 -1.24
N GLU A 124 -1.25 -21.65 -0.51
CA GLU A 124 -1.70 -21.21 0.81
C GLU A 124 -3.08 -20.55 0.74
N MET A 125 -3.31 -19.67 -0.23
CA MET A 125 -4.63 -19.03 -0.40
C MET A 125 -5.71 -20.04 -0.73
N GLN A 126 -5.42 -21.04 -1.55
CA GLN A 126 -6.37 -22.09 -1.85
C GLN A 126 -6.69 -22.93 -0.61
N ALA A 127 -5.68 -23.34 0.16
CA ALA A 127 -5.88 -24.07 1.40
C ALA A 127 -6.72 -23.29 2.43
N VAL A 128 -6.42 -21.99 2.60
CA VAL A 128 -7.17 -21.10 3.50
C VAL A 128 -8.61 -20.91 3.02
N ASN A 129 -8.83 -20.79 1.71
CA ASN A 129 -10.19 -20.68 1.17
C ASN A 129 -11.00 -21.96 1.39
N ASP A 130 -10.38 -23.13 1.23
CA ASP A 130 -11.03 -24.42 1.48
C ASP A 130 -11.39 -24.58 2.96
N GLU A 131 -10.48 -24.24 3.88
CA GLU A 131 -10.76 -24.24 5.32
C GLU A 131 -11.87 -23.23 5.69
N TYR A 132 -11.89 -22.06 5.04
CA TYR A 132 -12.94 -21.07 5.21
C TYR A 132 -14.31 -21.63 4.77
N LEU A 133 -14.40 -22.31 3.63
CA LEU A 133 -15.64 -22.92 3.14
C LEU A 133 -16.13 -24.03 4.09
N ASP A 134 -15.23 -24.85 4.61
CA ASP A 134 -15.57 -25.91 5.57
C ASP A 134 -16.10 -25.32 6.89
N ALA A 135 -15.42 -24.30 7.42
CA ALA A 135 -15.85 -23.61 8.63
C ALA A 135 -17.21 -22.93 8.45
N LEU A 136 -17.46 -22.35 7.26
CA LEU A 136 -18.74 -21.75 6.92
C LEU A 136 -19.86 -22.80 6.88
N GLY A 137 -19.62 -23.97 6.27
CA GLY A 137 -20.57 -25.06 6.24
C GLY A 137 -20.92 -25.59 7.65
N GLN A 138 -19.94 -25.70 8.54
CA GLN A 138 -20.17 -26.07 9.94
C GLN A 138 -21.02 -25.03 10.67
N ALA A 139 -20.73 -23.74 10.46
CA ALA A 139 -21.50 -22.64 11.06
C ALA A 139 -22.96 -22.63 10.57
N GLU A 140 -23.20 -22.85 9.28
CA GLU A 140 -24.55 -22.96 8.70
C GLU A 140 -25.31 -24.17 9.27
N ALA A 141 -24.64 -25.32 9.41
CA ALA A 141 -25.24 -26.51 10.01
C ALA A 141 -25.65 -26.28 11.46
N LEU A 142 -24.77 -25.70 12.29
CA LEU A 142 -25.07 -25.35 13.68
C LEU A 142 -26.20 -24.33 13.77
N HIS A 143 -26.21 -23.32 12.89
CA HIS A 143 -27.27 -22.33 12.82
C HIS A 143 -28.62 -22.99 12.51
N SER A 144 -28.66 -23.90 11.54
CA SER A 144 -29.88 -24.66 11.20
C SER A 144 -30.37 -25.51 12.37
N GLN A 145 -29.44 -26.13 13.14
CA GLN A 145 -29.76 -26.94 14.31
C GLN A 145 -30.32 -26.09 15.46
N LEU A 146 -29.72 -24.92 15.72
CA LEU A 146 -30.22 -23.95 16.70
C LEU A 146 -31.62 -23.45 16.33
N GLN A 147 -31.84 -23.12 15.05
CA GLN A 147 -33.13 -22.69 14.55
C GLN A 147 -34.21 -23.78 14.73
N ALA A 148 -33.87 -25.04 14.42
CA ALA A 148 -34.78 -26.18 14.61
C ALA A 148 -35.09 -26.45 16.10
N SER A 149 -34.08 -26.35 16.98
CA SER A 149 -34.27 -26.50 18.42
C SER A 149 -35.18 -25.41 19.00
N LEU A 150 -34.98 -24.15 18.60
CA LEU A 150 -35.84 -23.03 18.99
C LEU A 150 -37.27 -23.23 18.51
N HIS A 151 -37.47 -23.65 17.25
CA HIS A 151 -38.80 -23.93 16.72
C HIS A 151 -39.49 -25.07 17.48
N GLY A 152 -38.77 -26.14 17.82
CA GLY A 152 -39.29 -27.25 18.64
C GLY A 152 -39.67 -26.85 20.07
N ILE A 153 -38.89 -25.97 20.71
CA ILE A 153 -39.20 -25.43 22.04
C ILE A 153 -40.44 -24.52 21.97
N LEU A 154 -40.56 -23.69 20.93
CA LEU A 154 -41.74 -22.85 20.73
C LEU A 154 -43.00 -23.69 20.49
N GLU A 155 -42.93 -24.73 19.67
CA GLU A 155 -44.06 -25.62 19.39
C GLU A 155 -44.48 -26.43 20.62
N SER A 156 -43.52 -26.99 21.37
CA SER A 156 -43.81 -27.72 22.62
C SER A 156 -44.43 -26.81 23.68
N ARG A 157 -44.02 -25.53 23.75
CA ARG A 157 -44.64 -24.55 24.64
C ARG A 157 -46.01 -24.08 24.16
N SER A 158 -46.25 -24.04 22.85
CA SER A 158 -47.55 -23.73 22.23
C SER A 158 -48.57 -24.86 22.43
N GLY A 159 -48.14 -26.12 22.32
CA GLY A 159 -48.97 -27.31 22.49
C GLY A 159 -49.29 -27.70 23.94
N ALA A 160 -48.54 -27.19 24.93
CA ALA A 160 -48.76 -27.43 26.36
C ALA A 160 -49.87 -26.57 26.99
N ALA A 161 -50.92 -26.23 26.23
CA ALA A 161 -52.16 -25.68 26.78
C ALA A 161 -53.08 -26.84 27.25
N PRO A 162 -53.48 -26.89 28.54
CA PRO A 162 -54.19 -28.05 29.07
C PRO A 162 -55.65 -28.06 28.60
N ALA A 163 -56.05 -29.14 27.93
CA ALA A 163 -57.46 -29.47 27.73
C ALA A 163 -58.09 -29.91 29.08
N PRO A 164 -59.22 -29.34 29.52
CA PRO A 164 -59.96 -29.88 30.66
C PRO A 164 -60.59 -31.22 30.27
N SER A 165 -60.36 -32.19 31.16
CA SER A 165 -60.85 -33.58 31.18
C SER A 165 -62.29 -33.74 30.66
N SER A 166 -62.44 -34.55 29.60
CA SER A 166 -63.70 -35.17 29.22
C SER A 166 -63.85 -36.51 29.95
N ALA A 167 -64.86 -36.56 30.84
CA ALA A 167 -65.80 -37.65 31.08
C ALA A 167 -65.30 -39.12 31.13
N ALA A 168 -65.63 -39.78 32.26
CA ALA A 168 -65.83 -41.23 32.33
C ALA A 168 -67.17 -41.57 33.04
N PRO A 169 -67.79 -42.73 32.76
CA PRO A 169 -69.22 -43.00 32.94
C PRO A 169 -69.58 -43.95 34.10
N ALA A 170 -70.87 -43.93 34.46
CA ALA A 170 -71.72 -44.99 35.05
C ALA A 170 -71.25 -45.80 36.29
N ALA A 171 -71.97 -45.64 37.40
CA ALA A 171 -72.32 -46.72 38.31
C ALA A 171 -73.65 -46.41 39.02
N ALA A 172 -74.65 -47.25 38.79
CA ALA A 172 -75.86 -47.34 39.59
C ALA A 172 -75.54 -48.06 40.90
N ASP A 173 -76.01 -47.55 42.04
CA ASP A 173 -76.47 -48.39 43.15
C ASP A 173 -77.38 -47.60 44.12
N ALA A 174 -78.23 -48.38 44.80
CA ALA A 174 -79.38 -48.05 45.62
C ALA A 174 -79.15 -47.13 46.85
N ALA A 175 -80.20 -46.42 47.27
CA ALA A 175 -80.96 -46.70 48.50
C ALA A 175 -81.60 -45.43 49.13
N ALA A 176 -82.89 -45.61 49.48
CA ALA A 176 -83.75 -44.85 50.39
C ALA A 176 -84.22 -43.44 49.98
#